data_AF-A0A095X423-F1
#
_entry.id   AF-A0A095X423-F1
#
_cell.length_a   1.000
_cell.length_b   1.000
_cell.length_c   1.000
_cell.angle_alpha   90.00
_cell.angle_beta   90.00
_cell.angle_gamma   90.00
#
_symmetry.space_group_name_H-M   'P 1'
#
loop_
_entity.id
_entity.type
_entity.pdbx_description
1 polymer ?
#
loop_
_entity_poly.entity_id
_entity_poly.type
_entity_poly.pdbx_seq_one_letter_code
_entity_poly.pdbx_strand_id
1 'polypeptide(L)'
;MKMKPAAKFSWTDSAFASVWLIFLVFSIVSLATDDMPNLQRTFGFVFLIMFALMYPIANGYLASWPEGAVGKRVAFWWAVLCIPIVGFSIFVSPLFSYVFFPYMFAITVFTLRGPVRLWLAAILVAACTIFALL
;
A
#
# COMPACT_ATOMS: atom_id res chain seq x y z
N MET A 1 -19.03 21.72 -24.21
CA MET A 1 -17.98 20.95 -23.50
C MET A 1 -18.22 19.47 -23.73
N LYS A 2 -17.28 18.73 -24.34
CA LYS A 2 -17.38 17.25 -24.37
C LYS A 2 -17.16 16.75 -22.94
N MET A 3 -18.14 16.06 -22.37
CA MET A 3 -17.96 15.37 -21.09
C MET A 3 -16.82 14.37 -21.24
N LYS A 4 -15.80 14.50 -20.41
CA LYS A 4 -14.69 13.54 -20.38
C LYS A 4 -15.22 12.19 -19.88
N PRO A 5 -14.74 11.07 -20.42
CA PRO A 5 -15.13 9.75 -19.93
C PRO A 5 -14.76 9.61 -18.45
N ALA A 6 -15.70 9.12 -17.64
CA ALA A 6 -15.48 8.89 -16.21
C ALA A 6 -14.30 7.93 -15.98
N ALA A 7 -13.60 8.13 -14.86
CA ALA A 7 -12.54 7.22 -14.42
C ALA A 7 -13.10 5.79 -14.33
N LYS A 8 -12.40 4.84 -14.95
CA LYS A 8 -12.79 3.43 -14.94
C LYS A 8 -12.01 2.68 -13.86
N PHE A 9 -12.74 2.06 -12.94
CA PHE A 9 -12.16 1.17 -11.94
C PHE A 9 -11.82 -0.20 -12.55
N SER A 10 -10.62 -0.69 -12.28
CA SER A 10 -10.14 -2.01 -12.68
C SER A 10 -10.26 -3.00 -11.53
N TRP A 11 -11.26 -3.88 -11.60
CA TRP A 11 -11.45 -4.94 -10.61
C TRP A 11 -10.29 -5.94 -10.58
N THR A 12 -9.64 -6.19 -11.72
CA THR A 12 -8.50 -7.09 -11.83
C THR A 12 -7.27 -6.53 -11.13
N ASP A 13 -6.97 -5.24 -11.31
CA ASP A 13 -5.81 -4.62 -10.67
C ASP A 13 -6.03 -4.47 -9.16
N SER A 14 -7.27 -4.15 -8.76
CA SER A 14 -7.67 -4.14 -7.34
C SER A 14 -7.52 -5.52 -6.70
N ALA A 15 -8.05 -6.58 -7.33
CA ALA A 15 -7.94 -7.94 -6.82
C ALA A 15 -6.48 -8.40 -6.72
N PHE A 16 -5.67 -8.12 -7.73
CA PHE A 16 -4.24 -8.46 -7.71
C PHE A 16 -3.49 -7.70 -6.61
N ALA A 17 -3.79 -6.41 -6.41
CA ALA A 17 -3.23 -5.64 -5.30
C ALA A 17 -3.62 -6.24 -3.94
N SER A 18 -4.89 -6.63 -3.77
CA SER A 18 -5.38 -7.23 -2.51
C SER A 18 -4.62 -8.49 -2.10
N VAL A 19 -4.07 -9.27 -3.03
CA VAL A 19 -3.24 -10.45 -2.70
C VAL A 19 -2.04 -10.05 -1.84
N TRP A 20 -1.44 -8.89 -2.09
CA TRP A 20 -0.29 -8.41 -1.34
C TRP A 20 -0.63 -8.05 0.11
N LEU A 21 -1.90 -7.76 0.42
CA LEU A 21 -2.35 -7.47 1.80
C LEU A 21 -2.15 -8.66 2.74
N ILE A 22 -1.88 -9.87 2.22
CA ILE A 22 -1.52 -11.03 3.04
C ILE A 22 -0.31 -10.72 3.95
N PHE A 23 0.62 -9.88 3.51
CA PHE A 23 1.78 -9.50 4.32
C PHE A 23 1.44 -8.59 5.51
N LEU A 24 0.23 -8.01 5.57
CA LEU A 24 -0.22 -7.27 6.76
C LEU A 24 -0.49 -8.21 7.94
N VAL A 25 -0.60 -9.53 7.70
CA VAL A 25 -0.83 -10.51 8.78
C VAL A 25 0.25 -10.42 9.87
N PHE A 26 1.51 -10.15 9.49
CA PHE A 26 2.61 -10.00 10.44
C PHE A 26 2.39 -8.79 11.35
N SER A 27 2.00 -7.65 10.78
CA SER A 27 1.68 -6.44 11.54
C SER A 27 0.43 -6.62 12.41
N ILE A 28 -0.57 -7.36 11.94
CA ILE A 28 -1.77 -7.70 12.72
C ILE A 28 -1.40 -8.55 13.94
N VAL A 29 -0.56 -9.57 13.74
CA VAL A 29 -0.09 -10.44 14.84
C VAL A 29 0.69 -9.61 15.84
N SER A 30 1.70 -8.83 15.41
CA SER A 30 2.49 -7.98 16.30
C SER A 30 1.63 -6.98 17.08
N LEU A 31 0.70 -6.27 16.45
CA LEU A 31 -0.23 -5.38 17.18
C LEU A 31 -1.08 -6.12 18.21
N ALA A 32 -1.45 -7.37 17.95
CA ALA A 32 -2.27 -8.17 18.84
C ALA A 32 -1.47 -8.76 20.02
N THR A 33 -0.21 -9.15 19.79
CA THR A 33 0.60 -9.91 20.74
C THR A 33 1.58 -9.07 21.53
N ASP A 34 2.06 -7.96 20.96
CA ASP A 34 3.09 -7.14 21.58
C ASP A 34 2.51 -6.36 22.76
N ASP A 35 3.35 -6.16 23.78
CA ASP A 35 3.01 -5.39 24.96
C ASP A 35 2.98 -3.89 24.62
N MET A 36 1.81 -3.45 24.16
CA MET A 36 1.54 -2.09 23.69
C MET A 36 0.38 -1.50 24.49
N PRO A 37 0.42 -0.19 24.83
CA PRO A 37 -0.73 0.50 25.40
C PRO A 37 -1.98 0.35 24.52
N ASN A 38 -3.15 0.16 25.15
CA ASN A 38 -4.43 -0.04 24.45
C ASN A 38 -4.74 1.03 23.39
N LEU A 39 -4.35 2.28 23.65
CA LEU A 39 -4.55 3.38 22.70
C LEU A 39 -3.69 3.20 21.44
N GLN A 40 -2.40 2.87 21.59
CA GLN A 40 -1.50 2.63 20.47
C GLN A 40 -1.98 1.44 19.63
N ARG A 41 -2.37 0.34 20.29
CA ARG A 41 -2.93 -0.85 19.64
C ARG A 41 -4.18 -0.51 18.84
N THR A 42 -5.11 0.23 19.43
CA THR A 42 -6.37 0.63 18.78
C THR A 42 -6.10 1.47 17.54
N PHE A 43 -5.28 2.52 17.65
CA PHE A 43 -4.93 3.35 16.50
C PHE A 43 -4.14 2.56 15.44
N GLY A 44 -3.26 1.65 15.86
CA GLY A 44 -2.55 0.76 14.95
C GLY A 44 -3.51 -0.05 14.07
N PHE A 45 -4.51 -0.71 14.68
CA PHE A 45 -5.52 -1.42 13.91
C PHE A 45 -6.34 -0.50 13.02
N VAL A 46 -6.76 0.68 13.50
CA VAL A 46 -7.53 1.64 12.70
C VAL A 46 -6.78 2.05 11.44
N PHE A 47 -5.51 2.46 11.58
CA PHE A 47 -4.70 2.90 10.43
C PHE A 47 -4.33 1.74 9.51
N LEU A 48 -4.12 0.53 10.05
CA LEU A 48 -3.85 -0.68 9.26
C LEU A 48 -5.07 -1.09 8.44
N ILE A 49 -6.28 -1.07 9.01
CA ILE A 49 -7.53 -1.31 8.30
C ILE A 49 -7.76 -0.23 7.24
N MET A 50 -7.55 1.04 7.59
CA MET A 50 -7.69 2.14 6.64
C MET A 50 -6.74 1.97 5.45
N PHE A 51 -5.48 1.62 5.70
CA PHE A 51 -4.53 1.29 4.64
C PHE A 51 -5.00 0.10 3.78
N ALA A 52 -5.44 -0.99 4.41
CA ALA A 52 -5.89 -2.21 3.73
C ALA A 52 -7.10 -1.96 2.81
N LEU A 53 -7.98 -1.04 3.16
CA LEU A 53 -9.12 -0.64 2.32
C LEU A 53 -8.70 0.31 1.19
N MET A 54 -7.80 1.25 1.48
CA MET A 54 -7.37 2.26 0.51
C MET A 54 -6.45 1.68 -0.57
N TYR A 55 -5.60 0.71 -0.23
CA TYR A 55 -4.58 0.17 -1.13
C TYR A 55 -5.16 -0.52 -2.39
N PRO A 56 -6.17 -1.39 -2.32
CA PRO A 56 -6.82 -1.96 -3.51
C PRO A 56 -7.53 -0.91 -4.35
N ILE A 57 -8.17 0.07 -3.69
CA ILE A 57 -8.87 1.17 -4.38
C ILE A 57 -7.87 2.00 -5.18
N ALA A 58 -6.72 2.34 -4.58
CA ALA A 58 -5.65 3.07 -5.22
C ALA A 58 -5.16 2.36 -6.49
N ASN A 59 -4.94 1.04 -6.40
CA ASN A 59 -4.52 0.23 -7.54
C ASN A 59 -5.61 0.10 -8.62
N GLY A 60 -6.87 -0.08 -8.24
CA GLY A 60 -7.97 -0.19 -9.18
C GLY A 60 -8.23 1.08 -10.00
N TYR A 61 -7.89 2.26 -9.48
CA TYR A 61 -7.96 3.52 -10.22
C TYR A 61 -6.63 3.96 -10.84
N LEU A 62 -5.52 3.30 -10.54
CA LEU A 62 -4.16 3.74 -10.90
C LEU A 62 -3.93 3.97 -12.40
N ALA A 63 -4.63 3.22 -13.25
CA ALA A 63 -4.53 3.36 -14.70
C ALA A 63 -5.38 4.52 -15.27
N SER A 64 -6.42 4.94 -14.54
CA SER A 64 -7.48 5.84 -15.05
C SER A 64 -7.58 7.17 -14.32
N TRP A 65 -7.08 7.26 -13.08
CA TRP A 65 -7.19 8.46 -12.25
C TRP A 65 -6.04 8.57 -11.22
N PRO A 66 -5.58 9.78 -10.88
CA PRO A 66 -5.92 11.08 -11.50
C PRO A 66 -5.49 11.16 -12.97
N GLU A 67 -6.08 12.05 -13.76
CA GLU A 67 -5.66 12.22 -15.17
C GLU A 67 -4.21 12.72 -15.24
N GLY A 68 -3.40 12.17 -16.16
CA GLY A 68 -2.01 12.62 -16.37
C GLY A 68 -1.02 11.51 -16.68
N ALA A 69 0.27 11.82 -16.55
CA ALA A 69 1.34 10.85 -16.71
C ALA A 69 1.32 9.80 -15.58
N VAL A 70 1.78 8.57 -15.86
CA VAL A 70 1.84 7.45 -14.88
C VAL A 70 2.54 7.89 -13.59
N GLY A 71 3.66 8.60 -13.67
CA GLY A 71 4.38 9.10 -12.50
C GLY A 71 3.55 10.04 -11.61
N LYS A 72 2.71 10.89 -12.20
CA LYS A 72 1.80 11.76 -11.43
C LYS A 72 0.72 10.95 -10.71
N ARG A 73 0.19 9.90 -11.36
CA ARG A 73 -0.80 9.01 -10.75
C ARG A 73 -0.23 8.24 -9.58
N VAL A 74 0.96 7.67 -9.75
CA VAL A 74 1.69 6.97 -8.69
C VAL A 74 1.95 7.91 -7.52
N ALA A 75 2.51 9.09 -7.78
CA ALA A 75 2.79 10.08 -6.73
C ALA A 75 1.53 10.51 -5.97
N PHE A 76 0.41 10.70 -6.68
CA PHE A 76 -0.88 11.02 -6.04
C PHE A 76 -1.35 9.89 -5.13
N TRP A 77 -1.39 8.65 -5.62
CA TRP A 77 -1.85 7.52 -4.81
C TRP A 77 -0.91 7.20 -3.67
N TRP A 78 0.39 7.43 -3.85
CA TRP A 78 1.36 7.43 -2.76
C TRP A 78 1.00 8.45 -1.69
N ALA A 79 0.74 9.71 -2.06
CA ALA A 79 0.35 10.74 -1.10
C ALA A 79 -0.93 10.37 -0.34
N VAL A 80 -1.92 9.78 -1.03
CA VAL A 80 -3.15 9.29 -0.40
C VAL A 80 -2.88 8.16 0.58
N LEU A 81 -2.04 7.19 0.20
CA LEU A 81 -1.67 6.07 1.08
C LEU A 81 -0.72 6.47 2.21
N CYS A 82 -0.01 7.59 2.09
CA CYS A 82 0.77 8.15 3.19
C CYS A 82 -0.11 8.60 4.36
N ILE A 83 -1.40 8.92 4.16
CA ILE A 83 -2.31 9.35 5.23
C ILE A 83 -2.40 8.29 6.34
N PRO A 84 -2.80 7.02 6.06
CA PRO A 84 -2.79 5.98 7.08
C PRO A 84 -1.38 5.67 7.60
N ILE A 85 -0.33 5.73 6.75
CA ILE A 85 1.04 5.41 7.16
C ILE A 85 1.57 6.42 8.20
N VAL A 86 1.33 7.71 7.96
CA VAL A 86 1.73 8.79 8.87
C VAL A 86 0.93 8.72 10.17
N GLY A 87 -0.37 8.44 10.09
CA GLY A 87 -1.18 8.18 11.27
C GLY A 87 -0.60 7.02 12.10
N PHE A 88 -0.30 5.90 11.45
CA PHE A 88 0.34 4.76 12.11
C PHE A 88 1.68 5.12 12.74
N SER A 89 2.51 5.90 12.04
CA SER A 89 3.81 6.36 12.53
C SER A 89 3.70 7.20 13.81
N ILE A 90 2.76 8.15 13.84
CA ILE A 90 2.56 9.07 14.96
C ILE A 90 2.01 8.35 16.18
N PHE A 91 1.03 7.46 15.99
CA PHE A 91 0.28 6.85 17.09
C PHE A 91 0.82 5.48 17.55
N VAL A 92 1.60 4.79 16.73
CA VAL A 92 2.20 3.49 17.06
C VAL A 92 3.71 3.64 17.22
N SER A 93 4.43 3.78 16.10
CA SER A 93 5.87 4.05 16.09
C SER A 93 6.35 4.29 14.65
N PRO A 94 7.26 5.26 14.42
CA PRO A 94 7.84 5.50 13.10
C PRO A 94 8.65 4.33 12.56
N LEU A 95 9.26 3.54 13.45
CA LEU A 95 9.96 2.33 13.05
C LEU A 95 8.94 1.35 12.46
N PHE A 96 7.85 1.11 13.16
CA PHE A 96 6.80 0.18 12.72
C PHE A 96 6.18 0.50 11.36
N SER A 97 6.27 1.74 10.88
CA SER A 97 5.77 2.13 9.55
C SER A 97 6.53 1.51 8.36
N TYR A 98 7.70 0.87 8.57
CA TYR A 98 8.42 0.21 7.46
C TYR A 98 7.59 -0.90 6.80
N VAL A 99 6.63 -1.48 7.53
CA VAL A 99 5.75 -2.55 7.04
C VAL A 99 4.93 -2.12 5.82
N PHE A 100 4.73 -0.82 5.60
CA PHE A 100 3.97 -0.29 4.47
C PHE A 100 4.82 -0.05 3.21
N PHE A 101 6.15 0.03 3.32
CA PHE A 101 7.04 0.30 2.17
C PHE A 101 6.90 -0.71 1.03
N PRO A 102 6.76 -2.02 1.30
CA PRO A 102 6.52 -2.98 0.24
C PRO A 102 5.34 -2.65 -0.66
N TYR A 103 4.25 -2.17 -0.08
CA TYR A 103 3.02 -1.84 -0.81
C TYR A 103 3.20 -0.59 -1.66
N MET A 104 3.92 0.41 -1.14
CA MET A 104 4.26 1.62 -1.89
C MET A 104 5.13 1.26 -3.10
N PHE A 105 6.13 0.40 -2.89
CA PHE A 105 7.00 -0.08 -3.96
C PHE A 105 6.25 -0.95 -4.98
N ALA A 106 5.32 -1.80 -4.54
CA ALA A 106 4.46 -2.61 -5.40
C ALA A 106 3.70 -1.75 -6.42
N ILE A 107 3.11 -0.63 -6.00
CA ILE A 107 2.42 0.32 -6.89
C ILE A 107 3.34 0.81 -8.01
N THR A 108 4.60 1.12 -7.69
CA THR A 108 5.60 1.57 -8.67
C THR A 108 6.01 0.43 -9.60
N VAL A 109 6.28 -0.77 -9.06
CA VAL A 109 6.67 -1.92 -9.87
C VAL A 109 5.58 -2.32 -10.85
N PHE A 110 4.32 -2.35 -10.41
CA PHE A 110 3.20 -2.77 -11.25
C PHE A 110 2.75 -1.71 -12.27
N THR A 111 3.21 -0.47 -12.13
CA THR A 111 3.00 0.57 -13.15
C THR A 111 4.11 0.63 -14.21
N LEU A 112 5.28 0.05 -13.94
CA LEU A 112 6.34 -0.08 -14.93
C LEU A 112 6.00 -1.18 -15.95
N ARG A 113 6.09 -0.85 -17.25
CA ARG A 113 5.98 -1.82 -18.34
C ARG A 113 7.38 -2.31 -18.73
N GLY A 114 7.54 -3.62 -18.95
CA GLY A 114 8.77 -4.23 -19.45
C GLY A 114 9.46 -5.20 -18.48
N PRO A 115 10.59 -5.81 -18.89
CA PRO A 115 11.29 -6.87 -18.13
C PRO A 115 11.83 -6.41 -16.77
N VAL A 116 12.09 -5.11 -16.62
CA VAL A 116 12.51 -4.47 -15.35
C VAL A 116 11.49 -4.70 -14.23
N ARG A 117 10.19 -4.85 -14.56
CA ARG A 117 9.13 -5.16 -13.59
C ARG A 117 9.38 -6.48 -12.86
N LEU A 118 9.84 -7.52 -13.56
CA LEU A 118 10.04 -8.85 -12.96
C LEU A 118 11.22 -8.83 -11.98
N TRP A 119 12.30 -8.14 -12.34
CA TRP A 119 13.45 -7.95 -11.46
C TRP A 119 13.11 -7.14 -10.21
N LEU A 120 12.40 -6.02 -10.35
CA LEU A 120 11.98 -5.22 -9.21
C LEU A 120 10.95 -5.96 -8.34
N ALA A 121 10.04 -6.74 -8.94
CA ALA A 121 9.11 -7.58 -8.18
C ALA A 121 9.84 -8.65 -7.37
N ALA A 122 10.89 -9.28 -7.92
CA ALA A 122 11.71 -10.24 -7.19
C ALA A 122 12.47 -9.58 -6.02
N ILE A 123 13.03 -8.38 -6.22
CA ILE A 123 13.68 -7.59 -5.16
C ILE A 123 12.67 -7.22 -4.08
N LEU A 124 11.45 -6.83 -4.47
CA LEU A 124 10.38 -6.52 -3.53
C LEU A 124 10.03 -7.72 -2.66
N VAL A 125 9.80 -8.89 -3.27
CA VAL A 125 9.51 -10.12 -2.54
C VAL A 125 10.64 -10.45 -1.57
N ALA A 126 11.90 -10.38 -2.02
CA ALA A 126 13.05 -10.62 -1.16
C ALA A 126 13.11 -9.63 0.03
N ALA A 127 12.85 -8.34 -0.21
CA ALA A 127 12.80 -7.33 0.85
C ALA A 127 11.67 -7.62 1.85
N CYS A 128 10.46 -7.95 1.38
CA CYS A 128 9.34 -8.36 2.25
C CYS A 128 9.69 -9.56 3.12
N THR A 129 10.34 -10.58 2.53
CA THR A 129 10.73 -11.79 3.26
C THR A 129 11.78 -11.49 4.32
N ILE A 130 12.77 -10.65 4.01
CA ILE A 130 13.78 -10.24 4.99
C ILE A 130 13.14 -9.45 6.13
N PHE A 131 12.26 -8.48 5.82
CA PHE A 131 11.53 -7.72 6.84
C PHE A 131 10.60 -8.57 7.70
N ALA A 132 10.04 -9.66 7.15
CA ALA A 132 9.21 -10.59 7.91
C ALA A 132 10.03 -11.54 8.82
N LEU A 133 11.34 -11.62 8.62
CA LEU A 133 12.26 -12.48 9.40
C LEU A 133 13.09 -11.71 10.43
N LEU A 134 13.01 -10.37 10.45
CA LEU A 134 13.64 -9.48 11.42
C LEU A 134 12.66 -9.12 12.53
#